data_AF-A0A388PGB3-F1
#
_entry.id   AF-A0A388PGB3-F1
#
_cell.length_a   1.000
_cell.length_b   1.000
_cell.length_c   1.000
_cell.angle_alpha   90.00
_cell.angle_beta   90.00
_cell.angle_gamma   90.00
#
_symmetry.space_group_name_H-M   'P 1'
#
loop_
_entity.id
_entity.type
_entity.pdbx_description
1 polymer ?
#
loop_
_entity_poly.entity_id
_entity_poly.type
_entity_poly.pdbx_seq_one_letter_code
_entity_poly.pdbx_strand_id
1 'polypeptide(L)'
;MTSNREEENGGYRLIQILAVLIGVGAFAAAFVMSRKGGLVYLDYVKDPFARDITVGIWIGIPTAFAGAICAYLGGQDRVWDWIRIAATVTLTANLLVPTAWLVMALMKAGVIGF
;
A
#
# COMPACT_ATOMS: atom_id res chain seq x y z
N MET A 1 40.95 4.65 8.71
CA MET A 1 39.55 5.00 9.07
C MET A 1 38.67 4.87 7.83
N THR A 2 38.25 3.66 7.49
CA THR A 2 37.46 3.36 6.27
C THR A 2 36.36 2.32 6.50
N SER A 3 36.49 1.50 7.56
CA SER A 3 35.51 0.45 7.94
C SER A 3 34.10 0.99 8.23
N ASN A 4 33.98 2.08 8.99
CA ASN A 4 32.67 2.55 9.45
C ASN A 4 31.77 3.07 8.31
N ARG A 5 32.34 3.57 7.20
CA ARG A 5 31.55 4.14 6.10
C ARG A 5 30.92 3.08 5.19
N GLU A 6 31.57 1.93 5.00
CA GLU A 6 31.01 0.86 4.18
C GLU A 6 29.93 0.07 4.92
N GLU A 7 30.11 -0.18 6.23
CA GLU A 7 29.08 -0.82 7.06
C GLU A 7 27.85 0.08 7.25
N GLU A 8 28.03 1.40 7.43
CA GLU A 8 26.94 2.38 7.53
C GLU A 8 26.11 2.42 6.22
N ASN A 9 26.77 2.29 5.06
CA ASN A 9 26.12 2.25 3.75
C ASN A 9 25.41 0.90 3.48
N GLY A 10 25.97 -0.21 3.96
CA GLY A 10 25.37 -1.54 3.88
C GLY A 10 24.13 -1.70 4.77
N GLY A 11 24.20 -1.24 6.02
CA GLY A 11 23.09 -1.27 6.97
C GLY A 11 21.92 -0.41 6.51
N TYR A 12 22.19 0.80 6.02
CA TYR A 12 21.17 1.68 5.45
C TYR A 12 20.49 1.05 4.22
N ARG A 13 21.26 0.42 3.32
CA ARG A 13 20.72 -0.29 2.17
C ARG A 13 19.83 -1.48 2.57
N LEU A 14 20.21 -2.22 3.61
CA LEU A 14 19.40 -3.33 4.13
C LEU A 14 18.05 -2.83 4.67
N ILE A 15 18.05 -1.76 5.46
CA ILE A 15 16.83 -1.15 6.01
C ILE A 15 15.89 -0.70 4.88
N GLN A 16 16.43 -0.09 3.82
CA GLN A 16 15.63 0.32 2.67
C GLN A 16 15.00 -0.87 1.93
N ILE A 17 15.75 -1.96 1.72
CA ILE A 17 15.20 -3.18 1.11
C ILE A 17 14.09 -3.76 1.98
N LEU A 18 14.31 -3.85 3.30
CA LEU A 18 13.31 -4.33 4.25
C LEU A 18 12.05 -3.44 4.24
N ALA A 19 12.22 -2.11 4.19
CA ALA A 19 11.11 -1.17 4.10
C ALA A 19 10.27 -1.39 2.82
N VAL A 20 10.93 -1.61 1.67
CA VAL A 20 10.22 -1.95 0.42
C VAL A 20 9.49 -3.28 0.54
N LEU A 21 10.12 -4.31 1.12
CA LEU A 21 9.48 -5.62 1.33
C LEU A 21 8.25 -5.52 2.25
N ILE A 22 8.32 -4.74 3.32
CA ILE A 22 7.18 -4.45 4.20
C ILE A 22 6.08 -3.74 3.39
N GLY A 23 6.45 -2.77 2.54
CA GLY A 23 5.51 -2.08 1.65
C GLY A 23 4.78 -3.03 0.70
N VAL A 24 5.48 -4.03 0.14
CA VAL A 24 4.88 -5.06 -0.72
C VAL A 24 3.92 -5.95 0.07
N GLY A 25 4.32 -6.39 1.27
CA GLY A 25 3.48 -7.20 2.15
C GLY A 25 2.21 -6.46 2.58
N ALA A 26 2.34 -5.18 2.94
CA ALA A 26 1.23 -4.30 3.27
C ALA A 26 0.25 -4.15 2.10
N PHE A 27 0.76 -3.94 0.88
CA PHE A 27 -0.08 -3.89 -0.32
C PHE A 27 -0.85 -5.18 -0.53
N ALA A 28 -0.19 -6.35 -0.45
CA ALA A 28 -0.84 -7.63 -0.63
C ALA A 28 -1.97 -7.86 0.39
N ALA A 29 -1.73 -7.54 1.67
CA ALA A 29 -2.74 -7.63 2.72
C ALA A 29 -3.90 -6.67 2.46
N ALA A 30 -3.60 -5.40 2.20
CA ALA A 30 -4.60 -4.36 1.93
C ALA A 30 -5.46 -4.68 0.70
N PHE A 31 -4.86 -5.25 -0.35
CA PHE A 31 -5.55 -5.68 -1.56
C PHE A 31 -6.56 -6.80 -1.27
N VAL A 32 -6.15 -7.83 -0.54
CA VAL A 32 -7.05 -8.96 -0.18
C VAL A 32 -8.23 -8.49 0.67
N MET A 33 -7.97 -7.63 1.65
CA MET A 33 -9.01 -7.03 2.50
C MET A 33 -9.97 -6.15 1.68
N SER A 34 -9.41 -5.31 0.80
CA SER A 34 -10.19 -4.36 -0.01
C SER A 34 -11.01 -5.03 -1.09
N ARG A 35 -10.53 -6.14 -1.68
CA ARG A 35 -11.29 -6.86 -2.72
C ARG A 35 -12.63 -7.39 -2.20
N LYS A 36 -12.63 -8.01 -1.02
CA LYS A 36 -13.86 -8.51 -0.39
C LYS A 36 -14.74 -7.36 0.06
N GLY A 37 -14.16 -6.37 0.76
CA GLY A 37 -14.90 -5.20 1.22
C GLY A 37 -15.54 -4.39 0.11
N GLY A 38 -14.86 -4.21 -1.03
CA GLY A 38 -15.36 -3.46 -2.18
C GLY A 38 -16.57 -4.09 -2.86
N LEU A 39 -16.58 -5.42 -3.01
CA LEU A 39 -17.74 -6.15 -3.56
C LEU A 39 -18.99 -5.98 -2.70
N VAL A 40 -18.81 -6.04 -1.38
CA VAL A 40 -19.92 -5.81 -0.44
C VAL A 40 -20.31 -4.33 -0.44
N TYR A 41 -19.34 -3.41 -0.50
CA TYR A 41 -19.59 -1.97 -0.48
C TYR A 41 -20.43 -1.50 -1.69
N LEU A 42 -20.20 -2.08 -2.87
CA LEU A 42 -20.98 -1.82 -4.08
C LEU A 42 -22.26 -2.65 -4.19
N ASP A 43 -22.68 -3.31 -3.10
CA ASP A 43 -23.90 -4.11 -3.00
C ASP A 43 -23.95 -5.33 -3.95
N TYR A 44 -22.80 -5.77 -4.49
CA TYR A 44 -22.69 -6.98 -5.32
C TYR A 44 -22.76 -8.28 -4.51
N VAL A 45 -22.37 -8.25 -3.23
CA VAL A 45 -22.39 -9.42 -2.33
C VAL A 45 -23.03 -9.00 -1.00
N LYS A 46 -23.95 -9.81 -0.47
CA LYS A 46 -24.53 -9.57 0.85
C LYS A 46 -23.56 -10.00 1.96
N ASP A 47 -23.23 -9.06 2.84
CA ASP A 47 -22.54 -9.32 4.11
C ASP A 47 -23.47 -8.94 5.28
N PRO A 48 -24.09 -9.91 5.96
CA PRO A 48 -25.07 -9.64 7.01
C PRO A 48 -24.49 -8.93 8.24
N PHE A 49 -23.17 -8.91 8.40
CA PHE A 49 -22.51 -8.26 9.54
C PHE A 49 -21.63 -7.07 9.13
N ALA A 50 -21.62 -6.69 7.84
CA ALA A 50 -20.75 -5.65 7.28
C ALA A 50 -19.27 -5.78 7.68
N ARG A 51 -18.82 -7.00 8.01
CA ARG A 51 -17.48 -7.28 8.52
C ARG A 51 -16.43 -7.04 7.45
N ASP A 52 -16.71 -7.45 6.21
CA ASP A 52 -15.78 -7.36 5.10
C ASP A 52 -15.62 -5.91 4.63
N ILE A 53 -16.69 -5.10 4.66
CA ILE A 53 -16.60 -3.63 4.46
C ILE A 53 -15.75 -3.01 5.57
N THR A 54 -16.05 -3.35 6.83
CA THR A 54 -15.36 -2.79 7.99
C THR A 54 -13.86 -3.10 7.93
N VAL A 55 -13.48 -4.35 7.62
CA VAL A 55 -12.08 -4.74 7.43
C VAL A 55 -11.45 -4.00 6.25
N GLY A 56 -12.16 -3.87 5.14
CA GLY A 56 -11.68 -3.14 3.96
C GLY A 56 -11.36 -1.67 4.25
N ILE A 57 -12.28 -0.95 4.90
CA ILE A 57 -12.16 0.49 5.17
C ILE A 57 -11.24 0.76 6.37
N TRP A 58 -11.47 0.10 7.51
CA TRP A 58 -10.80 0.43 8.76
C TRP A 58 -9.45 -0.26 8.96
N ILE A 59 -9.16 -1.31 8.19
CA ILE A 59 -7.89 -2.04 8.28
C ILE A 59 -7.13 -1.95 6.96
N GLY A 60 -7.81 -2.23 5.84
CA GLY A 60 -7.21 -2.25 4.51
C GLY A 60 -6.62 -0.90 4.09
N ILE A 61 -7.39 0.19 4.21
CA ILE A 61 -6.91 1.55 3.84
C ILE A 61 -5.71 1.98 4.72
N PRO A 62 -5.76 1.92 6.07
CA PRO A 62 -4.59 2.24 6.89
C PRO A 62 -3.37 1.37 6.59
N THR A 63 -3.57 0.08 6.31
CA THR A 63 -2.48 -0.84 5.96
C THR A 63 -1.82 -0.43 4.64
N ALA A 64 -2.61 -0.04 3.63
CA ALA A 64 -2.08 0.50 2.39
C ALA A 64 -1.29 1.79 2.62
N PHE A 65 -1.77 2.72 3.46
CA PHE A 65 -1.01 3.93 3.79
C PHE A 65 0.30 3.62 4.52
N ALA A 66 0.30 2.68 5.46
CA ALA A 66 1.53 2.23 6.12
C ALA A 66 2.53 1.65 5.10
N GLY A 67 2.06 0.83 4.15
CA GLY A 67 2.88 0.30 3.08
C GLY A 67 3.44 1.38 2.14
N ALA A 68 2.64 2.40 1.83
CA ALA A 68 3.08 3.58 1.08
C ALA A 68 4.20 4.34 1.81
N ILE A 69 4.07 4.57 3.11
CA ILE A 69 5.11 5.23 3.92
C ILE A 69 6.40 4.40 3.92
N CYS A 70 6.31 3.08 4.13
CA CYS A 70 7.48 2.20 4.10
C CYS A 70 8.17 2.22 2.72
N ALA A 71 7.40 2.21 1.64
CA ALA A 71 7.93 2.31 0.28
C ALA A 71 8.59 3.67 0.03
N TYR A 72 7.98 4.77 0.49
CA TYR A 72 8.56 6.10 0.41
C TYR A 72 9.92 6.18 1.13
N LEU A 73 9.98 5.73 2.38
CA LEU A 73 11.22 5.67 3.16
C LEU A 73 12.28 4.77 2.51
N GLY A 74 11.87 3.65 1.91
CA GLY A 74 12.76 2.73 1.19
C GLY A 74 13.37 3.32 -0.09
N GLY A 75 12.73 4.33 -0.67
CA GLY A 75 13.20 5.02 -1.89
C GLY A 75 13.85 6.39 -1.65
N GLN A 76 13.79 6.93 -0.43
CA GLN A 76 14.36 8.24 -0.10
C GLN A 76 15.88 8.26 -0.23
N ASP A 77 16.41 9.45 -0.57
CA ASP A 77 17.85 9.78 -0.65
C ASP A 77 18.68 8.85 -1.55
N ARG A 78 18.02 8.17 -2.48
CA ARG A 78 18.61 7.19 -3.37
C ARG A 78 18.65 7.73 -4.80
N VAL A 79 19.69 7.43 -5.56
CA VAL A 79 19.65 7.66 -7.03
C VAL A 79 18.61 6.74 -7.68
N TRP A 80 18.25 6.99 -8.95
CA TRP A 80 17.33 6.13 -9.72
C TRP A 80 17.97 4.76 -10.03
N ASP A 81 18.11 3.95 -9.01
CA ASP A 81 18.53 2.55 -9.10
C ASP A 81 17.33 1.61 -8.96
N TRP A 82 17.58 0.31 -9.08
CA TRP A 82 16.54 -0.72 -9.03
C TRP A 82 15.70 -0.70 -7.75
N ILE A 83 16.28 -0.31 -6.61
CA ILE A 83 15.56 -0.27 -5.33
C ILE A 83 14.66 0.96 -5.27
N ARG A 84 15.10 2.12 -5.76
CA ARG A 84 14.23 3.31 -5.88
C ARG A 84 13.06 3.06 -6.85
N ILE A 85 13.30 2.33 -7.93
CA ILE A 85 12.23 1.92 -8.86
C ILE A 85 11.22 1.01 -8.13
N ALA A 86 11.70 -0.02 -7.44
CA ALA A 86 10.83 -0.93 -6.69
C ALA A 86 10.04 -0.20 -5.59
N ALA A 87 10.68 0.72 -4.87
CA ALA A 87 10.05 1.59 -3.89
C ALA A 87 8.95 2.46 -4.52
N THR A 88 9.20 3.05 -5.67
CA THR A 88 8.22 3.88 -6.39
C THR A 88 7.02 3.06 -6.83
N VAL A 89 7.24 1.89 -7.44
CA VAL A 89 6.16 0.98 -7.84
C VAL A 89 5.33 0.53 -6.63
N THR A 90 6.00 0.19 -5.53
CA THR A 90 5.34 -0.24 -4.29
C THR A 90 4.54 0.90 -3.65
N LEU A 91 5.07 2.12 -3.67
CA LEU A 91 4.38 3.32 -3.21
C LEU A 91 3.10 3.53 -4.03
N THR A 92 3.21 3.54 -5.36
CA THR A 92 2.06 3.72 -6.25
C THR A 92 1.02 2.62 -6.04
N ALA A 93 1.45 1.35 -5.96
CA ALA A 93 0.54 0.23 -5.73
C ALA A 93 -0.25 0.38 -4.42
N ASN A 94 0.42 0.77 -3.34
CA ASN A 94 -0.25 1.03 -2.07
C ASN A 94 -1.24 2.19 -2.16
N LEU A 95 -0.90 3.30 -2.84
CA LEU A 95 -1.80 4.43 -3.01
C LEU A 95 -3.00 4.13 -3.91
N LEU A 96 -2.90 3.17 -4.83
CA LEU A 96 -4.04 2.75 -5.64
C LEU A 96 -5.17 2.12 -4.81
N VAL A 97 -4.88 1.54 -3.64
CA VAL A 97 -5.90 0.95 -2.77
C VAL A 97 -6.89 2.01 -2.25
N PRO A 98 -6.49 3.08 -1.54
CA PRO A 98 -7.41 4.14 -1.14
C PRO A 98 -8.02 4.86 -2.33
N THR A 99 -7.30 5.02 -3.45
CA THR A 99 -7.89 5.59 -4.67
C THR A 99 -9.02 4.71 -5.21
N ALA A 100 -8.88 3.39 -5.21
CA ALA A 100 -9.96 2.48 -5.60
C ALA A 100 -11.18 2.63 -4.68
N TRP A 101 -10.98 2.77 -3.37
CA TRP A 101 -12.05 3.07 -2.43
C TRP A 101 -12.76 4.40 -2.72
N LEU A 102 -12.01 5.45 -3.07
CA LEU A 102 -12.60 6.72 -3.50
C LEU A 102 -13.47 6.55 -4.75
N VAL A 103 -12.98 5.84 -5.76
CA VAL A 103 -13.75 5.55 -6.99
C VAL A 103 -15.03 4.79 -6.64
N MET A 104 -14.96 3.75 -5.80
CA MET A 104 -16.14 3.02 -5.35
C MET A 104 -17.14 3.91 -4.60
N ALA A 105 -16.67 4.84 -3.77
CA ALA A 105 -17.52 5.80 -3.08
C ALA A 105 -18.22 6.77 -4.06
N LEU A 106 -17.50 7.25 -5.07
CA LEU A 106 -18.07 8.11 -6.12
C LEU A 106 -19.11 7.36 -6.97
N MET A 107 -18.87 6.07 -7.27
CA MET A 107 -19.84 5.21 -7.94
C MET A 107 -21.10 5.02 -7.07
N LYS A 108 -20.93 4.72 -5.79
CA LYS A 108 -22.06 4.53 -4.85
C LYS A 108 -22.88 5.82 -4.67
N ALA A 109 -22.24 6.98 -4.74
CA ALA A 109 -22.90 8.28 -4.72
C ALA A 109 -23.59 8.66 -6.05
N GLY A 110 -23.42 7.88 -7.12
CA GLY A 110 -23.96 8.17 -8.44
C GLY A 110 -23.27 9.33 -9.17
N VAL A 111 -22.08 9.75 -8.70
CA VAL A 111 -21.32 10.87 -9.29
C VAL A 111 -20.61 10.45 -10.58
N ILE A 112 -20.16 9.20 -10.64
CA ILE A 112 -19.54 8.59 -11.82
C ILE A 112 -20.27 7.28 -12.16
N GLY A 113 -20.53 7.05 -13.44
CA GLY A 113 -21.14 5.83 -13.95
C GLY A 113 -20.25 5.21 -15.03
N PHE A 114 -20.23 3.88 -15.08
CA PHE A 114 -19.61 3.08 -16.14
C PHE A 114 -20.69 2.27 -16.86
#